data_AF-A0A6L3N311-F1
#
_entry.id   AF-A0A6L3N311-F1
#
_cell.length_a   1.000
_cell.length_b   1.000
_cell.length_c   1.000
_cell.angle_alpha   90.00
_cell.angle_beta   90.00
_cell.angle_gamma   90.00
#
_symmetry.space_group_name_H-M   'P 1'
#
loop_
_entity.id
_entity.type
_entity.pdbx_description
1 polymer ?
#
loop_
_entity_poly.entity_id
_entity_poly.type
_entity_poly.pdbx_seq_one_letter_code
_entity_poly.pdbx_strand_id
1 'polypeptide(L)'
;MFSLSRAIEEFSIKRQEKVLSKKVETGRLNALQHVFGVPLEMLKGMFSNPMEDFNSDYPRTENLGSLGIEAFLVTVNVEINSFPLCLNLIKAGKKEISRNHYEQGGRHTLVAHDDEFGGRNIRLLTNDIELIKSLAKAKYGPPPPWVVWYDLGPYPYNQGNEEHWSVYVWSPYWVSLSLEEQDKFIEDWREKTKSYISDEDWDSWVFKIRFADPKSKFLYLKQSGMEDD
;
A
#
# COMPACT_ATOMS: atom_id res chain seq x y z
N MET A 1 21.75 33.24 29.26
CA MET A 1 20.57 34.13 29.37
C MET A 1 19.54 33.67 28.35
N PHE A 2 18.39 33.16 28.79
CA PHE A 2 17.24 32.86 27.91
C PHE A 2 16.57 34.20 27.54
N SER A 3 16.52 34.54 26.25
CA SER A 3 15.82 35.74 25.79
C SER A 3 14.30 35.49 25.79
N LEU A 4 13.54 36.40 26.39
CA LEU A 4 12.07 36.37 26.40
C LEU A 4 11.50 36.31 24.97
N SER A 5 12.16 36.96 24.00
CA SER A 5 11.76 36.92 22.59
C SER A 5 11.81 35.50 22.00
N ARG A 6 12.86 34.73 22.34
CA ARG A 6 13.03 33.36 21.88
C ARG A 6 12.00 32.42 22.51
N ALA A 7 11.64 32.63 23.78
CA ALA A 7 10.59 31.87 24.43
C ALA A 7 9.20 32.11 23.82
N ILE A 8 8.90 33.35 23.41
CA ILE A 8 7.65 33.71 22.72
C ILE A 8 7.58 33.08 21.32
N GLU A 9 8.70 33.10 20.59
CA GLU A 9 8.82 32.49 19.26
C GLU A 9 8.66 30.96 19.31
N GLU A 10 9.35 30.28 20.24
CA GLU A 10 9.19 28.84 20.47
C GLU A 10 7.74 28.47 20.85
N PHE A 11 7.06 29.32 21.62
CA PHE A 11 5.65 29.10 21.97
C PHE A 11 4.71 29.29 20.77
N SER A 12 4.99 30.28 19.92
CA SER A 12 4.24 30.53 18.69
C SER A 12 4.37 29.35 17.71
N ILE A 13 5.59 28.84 17.51
CA ILE A 13 5.87 27.68 16.65
C ILE A 13 5.13 26.44 17.16
N LYS A 14 5.28 26.09 18.44
CA LYS A 14 4.58 24.93 19.04
C LYS A 14 3.06 25.03 18.90
N ARG A 15 2.52 26.24 19.00
CA ARG A 15 1.08 26.47 18.80
C ARG A 15 0.68 26.26 17.35
N GLN A 16 1.46 26.76 16.39
CA GLN A 16 1.21 26.57 14.96
C GLN A 16 1.30 25.09 14.58
N GLU A 17 2.31 24.38 15.05
CA GLU A 17 2.46 22.93 14.85
C GLU A 17 1.26 22.16 15.39
N LYS A 18 0.79 22.50 16.60
CA LYS A 18 -0.39 21.86 17.20
C LYS A 18 -1.66 22.10 16.38
N VAL A 19 -1.84 23.31 15.84
CA VAL A 19 -2.98 23.64 14.98
C VAL A 19 -2.92 22.86 13.67
N LEU A 20 -1.73 22.78 13.05
CA LEU A 20 -1.51 22.02 11.82
C LEU A 20 -1.75 20.53 12.03
N SER A 21 -1.20 19.93 13.10
CA SER A 21 -1.43 18.52 13.46
C SER A 21 -2.93 18.23 13.59
N LYS A 22 -3.64 19.06 14.36
CA LYS A 22 -5.08 18.90 14.54
C LYS A 22 -5.86 19.02 13.22
N LYS A 23 -5.44 19.92 12.32
CA LYS A 23 -6.05 20.07 11.00
C LYS A 23 -5.82 18.84 10.12
N VAL A 24 -4.62 18.26 10.16
CA VAL A 24 -4.28 17.01 9.46
C VAL A 24 -5.11 15.85 10.01
N GLU A 25 -5.15 15.67 11.32
CA GLU A 25 -5.97 14.63 11.98
C GLU A 25 -7.45 14.76 11.60
N THR A 26 -8.00 15.97 11.67
CA THR A 26 -9.40 16.24 11.28
C THR A 26 -9.63 15.92 9.80
N GLY A 27 -8.71 16.31 8.92
CA GLY A 27 -8.78 15.99 7.49
C GLY A 27 -8.77 14.49 7.24
N ARG A 28 -7.92 13.74 7.94
CA ARG A 28 -7.83 12.27 7.86
C ARG A 28 -9.12 11.60 8.33
N LEU A 29 -9.68 12.03 9.46
CA LEU A 29 -10.95 11.50 9.96
C LEU A 29 -12.11 11.78 9.00
N ASN A 30 -12.14 12.95 8.36
CA ASN A 30 -13.13 13.27 7.32
C ASN A 30 -12.95 12.40 6.08
N ALA A 31 -11.70 12.13 5.66
CA ALA A 31 -11.42 11.25 4.54
C ALA A 31 -11.90 9.82 4.82
N LEU A 32 -11.65 9.27 6.01
CA LEU A 32 -12.13 7.94 6.40
C LEU A 32 -13.65 7.84 6.32
N GLN A 33 -14.37 8.83 6.86
CA GLN A 33 -15.83 8.86 6.78
C GLN A 33 -16.34 8.87 5.34
N HIS A 34 -15.69 9.66 4.47
CA HIS A 34 -16.08 9.77 3.07
C HIS A 34 -15.78 8.47 2.29
N VAL A 35 -14.59 7.90 2.47
CA VAL A 35 -14.15 6.69 1.77
C VAL A 35 -15.02 5.48 2.12
N PHE A 36 -15.35 5.29 3.39
CA PHE A 36 -16.15 4.15 3.84
C PHE A 36 -17.65 4.42 3.90
N GLY A 37 -18.08 5.68 3.74
CA GLY A 37 -19.48 6.08 3.85
C GLY A 37 -20.07 5.90 5.24
N VAL A 38 -19.23 5.85 6.29
CA VAL A 38 -19.63 5.62 7.69
C VAL A 38 -19.27 6.84 8.54
N PRO A 39 -20.24 7.43 9.27
CA PRO A 39 -19.98 8.51 10.22
C PRO A 39 -18.94 8.15 11.29
N LEU A 40 -18.15 9.13 11.74
CA LEU A 40 -17.04 8.93 12.66
C LEU A 40 -17.47 8.26 13.97
N GLU A 41 -18.60 8.65 14.54
CA GLU A 41 -19.11 8.07 15.79
C GLU A 41 -19.39 6.57 15.65
N MET A 42 -19.88 6.14 14.48
CA MET A 42 -20.08 4.72 14.19
C MET A 42 -18.74 4.01 14.00
N LEU A 43 -17.77 4.63 13.32
CA LEU A 43 -16.42 4.07 13.19
C LEU A 43 -15.79 3.84 14.58
N LYS A 44 -15.82 4.84 15.45
CA LYS A 44 -15.29 4.72 16.82
C LYS A 44 -16.03 3.68 17.65
N GLY A 45 -17.34 3.55 17.46
CA GLY A 45 -18.15 2.52 18.12
C GLY A 45 -17.82 1.10 17.63
N MET A 46 -17.59 0.91 16.33
CA MET A 46 -17.20 -0.39 15.77
C MET A 46 -15.78 -0.80 16.17
N PHE A 47 -14.88 0.18 16.26
CA PHE A 47 -13.46 0.01 16.51
C PHE A 47 -13.07 0.61 17.88
N SER A 48 -13.75 0.16 18.93
CA SER A 48 -13.54 0.63 20.31
C SER A 48 -12.62 -0.28 21.13
N ASN A 49 -12.44 -1.53 20.69
CA ASN A 49 -11.69 -2.53 21.45
C ASN A 49 -10.20 -2.36 21.17
N PRO A 50 -9.35 -2.28 22.22
CA PRO A 50 -7.91 -2.13 22.05
C PRO A 50 -7.33 -3.20 21.12
N MET A 51 -6.44 -2.76 20.23
CA MET A 51 -5.74 -3.65 19.32
C MET A 51 -4.33 -3.99 19.80
N GLU A 52 -3.87 -5.17 19.44
CA GLU A 52 -2.45 -5.52 19.51
C GLU A 52 -1.66 -4.71 18.48
N ASP A 53 -0.44 -4.34 18.84
CA ASP A 53 0.50 -3.75 17.88
C ASP A 53 0.81 -4.75 16.77
N PHE A 54 0.66 -4.30 15.54
CA PHE A 54 0.93 -5.10 14.35
C PHE A 54 1.59 -4.23 13.28
N ASN A 55 2.56 -4.82 12.59
CA ASN A 55 3.21 -4.21 11.44
C ASN A 55 3.33 -5.24 10.32
N SER A 56 3.20 -4.80 9.09
CA SER A 56 3.37 -5.61 7.89
C SER A 56 4.13 -4.81 6.84
N ASP A 57 5.17 -5.42 6.27
CA ASP A 57 5.93 -4.81 5.18
C ASP A 57 5.08 -4.71 3.90
N TYR A 58 4.18 -5.67 3.69
CA TYR A 58 3.18 -5.69 2.63
C TYR A 58 2.00 -6.60 2.98
N PRO A 59 0.73 -6.15 2.81
CA PRO A 59 0.32 -4.85 2.28
C PRO A 59 0.60 -3.70 3.25
N ARG A 60 0.54 -2.45 2.76
CA ARG A 60 0.74 -1.28 3.62
C ARG A 60 -0.36 -1.19 4.67
N THR A 61 0.05 -1.19 5.94
CA THR A 61 -0.83 -1.05 7.11
C THR A 61 -0.53 0.23 7.85
N GLU A 62 -1.58 0.95 8.24
CA GLU A 62 -1.47 2.13 9.10
C GLU A 62 -2.36 1.95 10.34
N ASN A 63 -1.77 2.09 11.52
CA ASN A 63 -2.49 2.05 12.80
C ASN A 63 -3.21 3.40 13.04
N LEU A 64 -4.53 3.36 13.26
CA LEU A 64 -5.35 4.55 13.51
C LEU A 64 -5.70 4.80 14.99
N GLY A 65 -5.12 4.04 15.92
CA GLY A 65 -5.39 4.17 17.36
C GLY A 65 -5.11 5.57 17.90
N SER A 66 -4.10 6.26 17.35
CA SER A 66 -3.82 7.68 17.70
C SER A 66 -4.97 8.64 17.35
N LEU A 67 -5.87 8.25 16.43
CA LEU A 67 -7.07 9.00 16.06
C LEU A 67 -8.32 8.55 16.84
N GLY A 68 -8.16 7.63 17.79
CA GLY A 68 -9.25 7.03 18.58
C GLY A 68 -10.09 6.03 17.78
N ILE A 69 -9.50 5.38 16.77
CA ILE A 69 -10.11 4.29 16.00
C ILE A 69 -9.18 3.09 16.14
N GLU A 70 -9.57 2.09 16.92
CA GLU A 70 -8.79 0.86 17.14
C GLU A 70 -8.92 -0.08 15.93
N ALA A 71 -8.29 0.32 14.83
CA ALA A 71 -8.29 -0.38 13.54
C ALA A 71 -7.03 -0.05 12.73
N PHE A 72 -6.73 -0.90 11.76
CA PHE A 72 -5.76 -0.63 10.71
C PHE A 72 -6.46 -0.17 9.44
N LEU A 73 -5.91 0.89 8.82
CA LEU A 73 -6.13 1.19 7.41
C LEU A 73 -5.16 0.36 6.59
N VAL A 74 -5.69 -0.52 5.74
CA VAL A 74 -4.89 -1.37 4.84
C VAL A 74 -5.16 -0.94 3.41
N THR A 75 -4.10 -0.72 2.64
CA THR A 75 -4.19 -0.40 1.20
C THR A 75 -3.53 -1.50 0.39
N VAL A 76 -4.27 -2.05 -0.58
CA VAL A 76 -3.79 -3.09 -1.49
C VAL A 76 -4.18 -2.71 -2.92
N ASN A 77 -3.18 -2.49 -3.77
CA ASN A 77 -3.40 -2.37 -5.20
C ASN A 77 -3.31 -3.77 -5.82
N VAL A 78 -4.33 -4.16 -6.56
CA VAL A 78 -4.42 -5.49 -7.17
C VAL A 78 -4.66 -5.41 -8.67
N GLU A 79 -4.05 -6.33 -9.40
CA GLU A 79 -4.33 -6.53 -10.82
C GLU A 79 -5.81 -6.89 -11.03
N ILE A 80 -6.36 -6.48 -12.18
CA ILE A 80 -7.82 -6.53 -12.42
C ILE A 80 -8.38 -7.95 -12.30
N ASN A 81 -7.64 -8.96 -12.76
CA ASN A 81 -8.06 -10.36 -12.69
C ASN A 81 -7.89 -10.96 -11.29
N SER A 82 -7.03 -10.37 -10.46
CA SER A 82 -6.82 -10.76 -9.07
C SER A 82 -7.85 -10.16 -8.11
N PHE A 83 -8.58 -9.12 -8.52
CA PHE A 83 -9.56 -8.43 -7.68
C PHE A 83 -10.65 -9.36 -7.09
N PRO A 84 -11.33 -10.23 -7.86
CA PRO A 84 -12.33 -11.13 -7.29
C PRO A 84 -11.75 -12.09 -6.25
N LEU A 85 -10.53 -12.58 -6.48
CA LEU A 85 -9.84 -13.49 -5.54
C LEU A 85 -9.51 -12.78 -4.23
N CYS A 86 -8.98 -11.56 -4.32
CA CYS A 86 -8.69 -10.72 -3.14
C CYS A 86 -9.97 -10.42 -2.36
N LEU A 87 -11.05 -10.03 -3.05
CA LEU A 87 -12.33 -9.75 -2.40
C LEU A 87 -12.95 -10.99 -1.74
N ASN A 88 -12.82 -12.17 -2.36
CA ASN A 88 -13.26 -13.43 -1.77
C ASN A 88 -12.47 -13.77 -0.50
N LEU A 89 -11.15 -13.53 -0.49
CA LEU A 89 -10.32 -13.69 0.71
C LEU A 89 -10.79 -12.75 1.82
N ILE A 90 -11.08 -11.49 1.51
CA ILE A 90 -11.58 -10.50 2.49
C ILE A 90 -12.89 -10.96 3.13
N LYS A 91 -13.78 -11.57 2.35
CA LYS A 91 -15.11 -12.04 2.77
C LYS A 91 -15.09 -13.39 3.49
N ALA A 92 -14.03 -14.17 3.35
CA ALA A 92 -14.01 -15.58 3.74
C ALA A 92 -14.36 -15.77 5.23
N GLY A 93 -15.40 -16.55 5.50
CA GLY A 93 -15.83 -16.89 6.86
C GLY A 93 -16.50 -15.74 7.63
N LYS A 94 -16.83 -14.61 6.98
CA LYS A 94 -17.45 -13.44 7.60
C LYS A 94 -18.90 -13.28 7.19
N LYS A 95 -19.70 -12.71 8.09
CA LYS A 95 -21.07 -12.29 7.80
C LYS A 95 -21.05 -10.88 7.21
N GLU A 96 -21.76 -10.67 6.11
CA GLU A 96 -22.02 -9.32 5.60
C GLU A 96 -23.13 -8.66 6.43
N ILE A 97 -22.79 -7.58 7.12
CA ILE A 97 -23.72 -6.82 8.00
C ILE A 97 -24.44 -5.74 7.20
N SER A 98 -23.71 -5.11 6.28
CA SER A 98 -24.22 -4.18 5.29
C SER A 98 -23.31 -4.19 4.07
N ARG A 99 -23.65 -3.46 3.01
CA ARG A 99 -22.84 -3.42 1.78
C ARG A 99 -21.39 -3.06 2.12
N ASN A 100 -20.46 -3.93 1.75
CA ASN A 100 -19.02 -3.77 1.99
C ASN A 100 -18.61 -3.70 3.48
N HIS A 101 -19.46 -4.21 4.38
CA HIS A 101 -19.16 -4.34 5.81
C HIS A 101 -19.28 -5.78 6.24
N TYR A 102 -18.16 -6.36 6.65
CA TYR A 102 -18.04 -7.76 7.05
C TYR A 102 -17.68 -7.87 8.53
N GLU A 103 -18.21 -8.89 9.20
CA GLU A 103 -18.01 -9.13 10.62
C GLU A 103 -17.76 -10.61 10.92
N GLN A 104 -16.85 -10.88 11.86
CA GLN A 104 -16.63 -12.22 12.42
C GLN A 104 -16.10 -12.12 13.86
N GLY A 105 -16.89 -12.57 14.84
CA GLY A 105 -16.48 -12.69 16.23
C GLY A 105 -16.13 -11.35 16.90
N GLY A 106 -16.85 -10.27 16.56
CA GLY A 106 -16.59 -8.90 17.03
C GLY A 106 -15.52 -8.16 16.23
N ARG A 107 -14.94 -8.79 15.21
CA ARG A 107 -13.99 -8.16 14.30
C ARG A 107 -14.73 -7.62 13.08
N HIS A 108 -14.51 -6.35 12.77
CA HIS A 108 -15.14 -5.64 11.67
C HIS A 108 -14.13 -5.38 10.55
N THR A 109 -14.60 -5.46 9.31
CA THR A 109 -13.86 -5.06 8.11
C THR A 109 -14.79 -4.23 7.22
N LEU A 110 -14.49 -2.95 7.02
CA LEU A 110 -15.11 -2.10 6.01
C LEU A 110 -14.24 -2.09 4.76
N VAL A 111 -14.87 -2.15 3.59
CA VAL A 111 -14.19 -2.25 2.29
C VAL A 111 -14.60 -1.08 1.39
N ALA A 112 -13.62 -0.38 0.87
CA ALA A 112 -13.79 0.57 -0.22
C ALA A 112 -12.85 0.18 -1.36
N HIS A 113 -13.25 0.43 -2.60
CA HIS A 113 -12.36 0.22 -3.75
C HIS A 113 -12.71 1.15 -4.91
N ASP A 114 -11.72 1.47 -5.73
CA ASP A 114 -11.86 2.22 -6.98
C ASP A 114 -10.92 1.67 -8.07
N ASP A 115 -11.10 2.17 -9.29
CA ASP A 115 -10.22 1.89 -10.43
C ASP A 115 -8.98 2.80 -10.34
N GLU A 116 -7.79 2.19 -10.38
CA GLU A 116 -6.53 2.93 -10.33
C GLU A 116 -5.43 2.15 -11.07
N PHE A 117 -4.64 2.84 -11.91
CA PHE A 117 -3.48 2.28 -12.60
C PHE A 117 -3.75 0.96 -13.37
N GLY A 118 -4.92 0.83 -14.01
CA GLY A 118 -5.29 -0.40 -14.74
C GLY A 118 -5.64 -1.60 -13.85
N GLY A 119 -5.72 -1.40 -12.54
CA GLY A 119 -6.12 -2.39 -11.55
C GLY A 119 -7.19 -1.84 -10.60
N ARG A 120 -7.26 -2.41 -9.40
CA ARG A 120 -8.15 -1.98 -8.33
C ARG A 120 -7.34 -1.57 -7.12
N ASN A 121 -7.61 -0.38 -6.58
CA ASN A 121 -7.12 0.01 -5.26
C ASN A 121 -8.18 -0.37 -4.22
N ILE A 122 -7.82 -1.28 -3.32
CA ILE A 122 -8.70 -1.73 -2.22
C ILE A 122 -8.21 -1.10 -0.92
N ARG A 123 -9.11 -0.43 -0.23
CA ARG A 123 -8.89 0.15 1.10
C ARG A 123 -9.75 -0.59 2.11
N LEU A 124 -9.12 -1.10 3.15
CA LEU A 124 -9.79 -1.80 4.25
C LEU A 124 -9.63 -0.98 5.52
N LEU A 125 -10.70 -0.85 6.28
CA LEU A 125 -10.62 -0.43 7.68
C LEU A 125 -11.03 -1.63 8.53
N THR A 126 -10.06 -2.20 9.26
CA THR A 126 -10.24 -3.50 9.90
C THR A 126 -9.50 -3.61 11.23
N ASN A 127 -10.12 -4.28 12.21
CA ASN A 127 -9.45 -4.75 13.42
C ASN A 127 -9.13 -6.26 13.37
N ASP A 128 -9.31 -6.88 12.22
CA ASP A 128 -8.99 -8.29 11.97
C ASP A 128 -7.53 -8.47 11.53
N ILE A 129 -6.62 -8.67 12.48
CA ILE A 129 -5.19 -8.88 12.19
C ILE A 129 -4.95 -10.16 11.37
N GLU A 130 -5.75 -11.20 11.59
CA GLU A 130 -5.61 -12.47 10.84
C GLU A 130 -5.98 -12.31 9.37
N LEU A 131 -6.94 -11.43 9.06
CA LEU A 131 -7.17 -11.00 7.67
C LEU A 131 -5.92 -10.34 7.07
N ILE A 132 -5.27 -9.43 7.81
CA ILE A 132 -4.09 -8.71 7.29
C ILE A 132 -2.95 -9.70 7.02
N LYS A 133 -2.70 -10.65 7.93
CA LYS A 133 -1.73 -11.74 7.73
C LYS A 133 -2.09 -12.60 6.51
N SER A 134 -3.37 -12.89 6.29
CA SER A 134 -3.84 -13.65 5.14
C SER A 134 -3.60 -12.90 3.82
N LEU A 135 -3.82 -11.59 3.79
CA LEU A 135 -3.50 -10.73 2.65
C LEU A 135 -2.00 -10.67 2.39
N ALA A 136 -1.19 -10.50 3.44
CA ALA A 136 0.27 -10.50 3.36
C ALA A 136 0.81 -11.82 2.78
N LYS A 137 0.21 -12.95 3.18
CA LYS A 137 0.57 -14.27 2.64
C LYS A 137 0.12 -14.46 1.19
N ALA A 138 -1.03 -13.92 0.81
CA ALA A 138 -1.56 -14.05 -0.55
C ALA A 138 -0.78 -13.21 -1.58
N LYS A 139 -0.12 -12.13 -1.14
CA LYS A 139 0.74 -11.26 -1.96
C LYS A 139 0.07 -10.81 -3.26
N TYR A 140 -1.20 -10.41 -3.21
CA TYR A 140 -1.84 -9.77 -4.36
C TYR A 140 -1.08 -8.50 -4.72
N GLY A 141 -0.69 -8.36 -5.98
CA GLY A 141 0.11 -7.24 -6.47
C GLY A 141 -0.62 -6.39 -7.50
N PRO A 142 -0.17 -5.14 -7.71
CA PRO A 142 -0.68 -4.26 -8.75
C PRO A 142 -0.34 -4.80 -10.15
N PRO A 143 -0.98 -4.28 -11.21
CA PRO A 143 -0.50 -4.49 -12.58
C PRO A 143 0.97 -4.07 -12.70
N PRO A 144 1.82 -4.77 -13.48
CA PRO A 144 3.25 -4.48 -13.61
C PRO A 144 3.54 -3.23 -14.45
N PRO A 145 4.79 -2.71 -14.42
CA PRO A 145 5.10 -1.44 -15.09
C PRO A 145 4.94 -1.49 -16.61
N TRP A 146 5.25 -2.62 -17.25
CA TRP A 146 5.03 -2.82 -18.70
C TRP A 146 3.56 -2.96 -19.10
N VAL A 147 2.63 -3.02 -18.13
CA VAL A 147 1.19 -2.93 -18.37
C VAL A 147 0.69 -1.52 -18.11
N VAL A 148 1.06 -0.92 -16.98
CA VAL A 148 0.59 0.42 -16.60
C VAL A 148 1.16 1.51 -17.50
N TRP A 149 2.43 1.37 -17.90
CA TRP A 149 3.20 2.38 -18.62
C TRP A 149 3.76 1.83 -19.94
N TYR A 150 2.98 0.98 -20.61
CA TYR A 150 3.38 0.36 -21.89
C TYR A 150 3.75 1.40 -22.94
N ASP A 151 2.94 2.45 -23.05
CA ASP A 151 3.09 3.57 -23.99
C ASP A 151 4.32 4.43 -23.70
N LEU A 152 4.75 4.49 -22.44
CA LEU A 152 5.95 5.19 -22.04
C LEU A 152 7.22 4.36 -22.25
N GLY A 153 7.14 3.03 -22.23
CA GLY A 153 8.32 2.16 -22.38
C GLY A 153 9.23 2.14 -21.14
N PRO A 154 10.36 1.41 -21.19
CA PRO A 154 11.21 1.11 -20.03
C PRO A 154 12.09 2.29 -19.55
N TYR A 155 11.63 3.54 -19.64
CA TYR A 155 12.41 4.74 -19.27
C TYR A 155 12.15 5.21 -17.82
N PRO A 156 13.11 5.88 -17.16
CA PRO A 156 12.94 6.33 -15.77
C PRO A 156 11.78 7.34 -15.61
N TYR A 157 11.04 7.19 -14.52
CA TYR A 157 9.90 8.02 -14.16
C TYR A 157 10.26 8.92 -13.01
N ASN A 158 10.23 10.24 -13.23
CA ASN A 158 10.86 11.17 -12.30
C ASN A 158 9.87 12.10 -11.60
N GLN A 159 8.61 12.14 -12.05
CA GLN A 159 7.56 13.02 -11.52
C GLN A 159 6.18 12.42 -11.79
N GLY A 160 5.16 12.90 -11.07
CA GLY A 160 3.76 12.67 -11.41
C GLY A 160 3.22 11.31 -10.96
N ASN A 161 2.28 10.78 -11.75
CA ASN A 161 1.57 9.55 -11.44
C ASN A 161 2.48 8.33 -11.55
N GLU A 162 3.48 8.39 -12.42
CA GLU A 162 4.45 7.35 -12.70
C GLU A 162 5.41 7.17 -11.51
N GLU A 163 5.93 8.27 -10.97
CA GLU A 163 6.72 8.27 -9.74
C GLU A 163 5.87 7.79 -8.56
N HIS A 164 4.65 8.33 -8.42
CA HIS A 164 3.74 7.93 -7.36
C HIS A 164 3.47 6.42 -7.39
N TRP A 165 3.11 5.89 -8.55
CA TRP A 165 2.87 4.47 -8.74
C TRP A 165 4.14 3.65 -8.45
N SER A 166 5.30 4.07 -8.95
CA SER A 166 6.55 3.35 -8.73
C SER A 166 6.89 3.25 -7.24
N VAL A 167 6.82 4.37 -6.51
CA VAL A 167 7.25 4.48 -5.11
C VAL A 167 6.22 3.92 -4.14
N TYR A 168 4.94 4.23 -4.34
CA TYR A 168 3.89 3.95 -3.35
C TYR A 168 3.06 2.71 -3.65
N VAL A 169 3.06 2.23 -4.90
CA VAL A 169 2.26 1.08 -5.35
C VAL A 169 3.13 -0.12 -5.72
N TRP A 170 4.04 0.04 -6.67
CA TRP A 170 4.86 -1.04 -7.21
C TRP A 170 5.98 -1.48 -6.26
N SER A 171 6.81 -0.54 -5.80
CA SER A 171 7.99 -0.88 -4.99
C SER A 171 7.67 -1.65 -3.71
N PRO A 172 6.63 -1.30 -2.92
CA PRO A 172 6.29 -2.07 -1.73
C PRO A 172 5.92 -3.52 -2.04
N TYR A 173 5.18 -3.75 -3.14
CA TYR A 173 4.87 -5.09 -3.61
C TYR A 173 6.14 -5.84 -4.06
N TRP A 174 6.90 -5.26 -4.98
CA TRP A 174 8.06 -5.91 -5.59
C TRP A 174 9.14 -6.28 -4.57
N VAL A 175 9.40 -5.39 -3.60
CA VAL A 175 10.37 -5.63 -2.52
C VAL A 175 9.88 -6.68 -1.52
N SER A 176 8.58 -6.85 -1.36
CA SER A 176 8.02 -7.91 -0.49
C SER A 176 8.18 -9.34 -1.03
N LEU A 177 8.47 -9.48 -2.32
CA LEU A 177 8.68 -10.78 -2.97
C LEU A 177 10.08 -11.33 -2.67
N SER A 178 10.22 -12.65 -2.51
CA SER A 178 11.53 -13.31 -2.56
C SER A 178 12.10 -13.26 -3.99
N LEU A 179 13.39 -13.55 -4.16
CA LEU A 179 14.00 -13.58 -5.50
C LEU A 179 13.34 -14.65 -6.38
N GLU A 180 13.00 -15.80 -5.81
CA GLU A 180 12.31 -16.88 -6.52
C GLU A 180 10.88 -16.46 -6.93
N GLU A 181 10.18 -15.72 -6.07
CA GLU A 181 8.87 -15.16 -6.40
C GLU A 181 8.96 -14.08 -7.49
N GLN A 182 10.00 -13.26 -7.48
CA GLN A 182 10.29 -12.27 -8.52
C GLN A 182 10.60 -12.95 -9.87
N ASP A 183 11.42 -14.00 -9.87
CA ASP A 183 11.76 -14.78 -11.07
C ASP A 183 10.50 -15.40 -11.67
N LYS A 184 9.69 -16.07 -10.83
CA LYS A 184 8.41 -16.63 -11.25
C LYS A 184 7.46 -15.57 -11.80
N PHE A 185 7.38 -14.41 -11.16
CA PHE A 185 6.55 -13.30 -11.63
C PHE A 185 6.97 -12.85 -13.04
N ILE A 186 8.27 -12.68 -13.27
CA ILE A 186 8.82 -12.28 -14.57
C ILE A 186 8.50 -13.35 -15.63
N GLU A 187 8.72 -14.63 -15.34
CA GLU A 187 8.40 -15.74 -16.25
C GLU A 187 6.91 -15.78 -16.63
N ASP A 188 6.03 -15.73 -15.63
CA ASP A 188 4.57 -15.74 -15.82
C ASP A 188 4.11 -14.55 -16.69
N TRP A 189 4.77 -13.39 -16.58
CA TRP A 189 4.46 -12.20 -17.38
C TRP A 189 5.12 -12.19 -18.75
N ARG A 190 6.28 -12.82 -18.94
CA ARG A 190 6.89 -12.96 -20.27
C ARG A 190 5.93 -13.68 -21.21
N GLU A 191 5.36 -14.79 -20.75
CA GLU A 191 4.40 -15.56 -21.54
C GLU A 191 3.15 -14.74 -21.91
N LYS A 192 2.66 -13.89 -20.99
CA LYS A 192 1.50 -13.01 -21.23
C LYS A 192 1.78 -11.85 -22.18
N THR A 193 3.03 -11.40 -22.27
CA THR A 193 3.43 -10.18 -22.99
C THR A 193 4.09 -10.44 -24.33
N LYS A 194 4.47 -11.70 -24.61
CA LYS A 194 5.21 -12.12 -25.80
C LYS A 194 4.60 -11.68 -27.14
N SER A 195 3.29 -11.48 -27.19
CA SER A 195 2.58 -11.04 -28.41
C SER A 195 2.69 -9.54 -28.70
N TYR A 196 3.09 -8.71 -27.73
CA TYR A 196 3.11 -7.25 -27.86
C TYR A 196 4.35 -6.55 -27.27
N ILE A 197 5.26 -7.29 -26.64
CA ILE A 197 6.56 -6.79 -26.17
C ILE A 197 7.69 -7.60 -26.82
N SER A 198 8.56 -6.92 -27.55
CA SER A 198 9.77 -7.52 -28.15
C SER A 198 10.69 -8.13 -27.08
N ASP A 199 11.61 -9.03 -27.46
CA ASP A 199 12.60 -9.56 -26.51
C ASP A 199 13.49 -8.43 -25.95
N GLU A 200 13.89 -7.47 -26.79
CA GLU A 200 14.75 -6.34 -26.41
C GLU A 200 14.07 -5.39 -25.41
N ASP A 201 12.81 -5.03 -25.65
CA ASP A 201 12.05 -4.18 -24.73
C ASP A 201 11.79 -4.91 -23.41
N TRP A 202 11.49 -6.21 -23.48
CA TRP A 202 11.28 -7.02 -22.30
C TRP A 202 12.51 -7.06 -21.40
N ASP A 203 13.69 -7.32 -21.98
CA ASP A 203 14.95 -7.34 -21.25
C ASP A 203 15.24 -5.97 -20.61
N SER A 204 14.92 -4.89 -21.31
CA SER A 204 15.04 -3.51 -20.79
C SER A 204 14.12 -3.26 -19.59
N TRP A 205 12.86 -3.72 -19.66
CA TRP A 205 11.92 -3.64 -18.54
C TRP A 205 12.40 -4.45 -17.33
N VAL A 206 12.81 -5.69 -17.56
CA VAL A 206 13.29 -6.60 -16.50
C VAL A 206 14.54 -6.05 -15.84
N PHE A 207 15.50 -5.56 -16.64
CA PHE A 207 16.71 -4.93 -16.13
C PHE A 207 16.38 -3.76 -15.20
N LYS A 208 15.47 -2.87 -15.62
CA LYS A 208 15.08 -1.71 -14.81
C LYS A 208 14.47 -2.11 -13.46
N ILE A 209 13.51 -3.04 -13.44
CA ILE A 209 12.86 -3.45 -12.18
C ILE A 209 13.83 -4.16 -11.23
N ARG A 210 14.78 -4.94 -11.75
CA ARG A 210 15.80 -5.60 -10.94
C ARG A 210 16.85 -4.63 -10.44
N PHE A 211 17.29 -3.69 -11.27
CA PHE A 211 18.28 -2.71 -10.88
C PHE A 211 17.76 -1.73 -9.79
N ALA A 212 16.45 -1.46 -9.81
CA ALA A 212 15.78 -0.67 -8.77
C ALA A 212 15.57 -1.45 -7.45
N ASP A 213 15.60 -2.79 -7.47
CA ASP A 213 15.47 -3.62 -6.27
C ASP A 213 16.82 -3.75 -5.55
N PRO A 214 16.93 -3.31 -4.28
CA PRO A 214 18.16 -3.43 -3.51
C PRO A 214 18.73 -4.85 -3.45
N LYS A 215 17.88 -5.89 -3.39
CA LYS A 215 18.31 -7.29 -3.30
C LYS A 215 19.00 -7.73 -4.59
N SER A 216 18.34 -7.49 -5.72
CA SER A 216 18.84 -7.83 -7.05
C SER A 216 20.07 -7.01 -7.42
N LYS A 217 20.08 -5.70 -7.11
CA LYS A 217 21.24 -4.83 -7.33
C LYS A 217 22.46 -5.28 -6.55
N PHE A 218 22.30 -5.64 -5.27
CA PHE A 218 23.39 -6.16 -4.44
C PHE A 218 24.03 -7.42 -5.04
N LEU A 219 23.20 -8.37 -5.52
CA LEU A 219 23.70 -9.58 -6.18
C LEU A 219 24.47 -9.26 -7.46
N TYR A 220 23.97 -8.34 -8.28
CA TYR A 220 24.63 -7.91 -9.50
C TYR A 220 25.99 -7.26 -9.22
N LEU A 221 26.06 -6.34 -8.26
CA LEU A 221 27.30 -5.67 -7.86
C LEU A 221 28.33 -6.66 -7.31
N LYS A 222 27.89 -7.58 -6.44
CA LYS A 222 28.73 -8.66 -5.90
C LYS A 222 29.28 -9.59 -6.98
N GLN A 223 28.47 -9.94 -7.98
CA GLN A 223 28.90 -10.77 -9.12
C GLN A 223 29.84 -10.02 -10.07
N SER A 224 29.70 -8.69 -10.15
CA SER A 224 30.52 -7.84 -11.02
C SER A 224 31.83 -7.38 -10.36
N GLY A 225 32.12 -7.81 -9.13
CA GLY A 225 33.33 -7.43 -8.39
C GLY A 225 33.37 -5.95 -8.00
N MET A 226 32.21 -5.29 -7.97
CA MET A 226 32.04 -3.91 -7.53
C MET A 226 31.46 -3.95 -6.11
N GLU A 227 32.30 -3.99 -5.08
CA GLU A 227 31.84 -3.78 -3.71
C GLU A 227 31.58 -2.28 -3.50
N ASP A 228 30.45 -1.94 -2.86
CA ASP A 228 30.11 -0.55 -2.49
C ASP A 228 31.16 -0.02 -1.48
N ASP A 229 31.90 1.02 -1.88
CA ASP A 229 32.66 1.91 -0.97
C ASP A 229 31.73 2.86 -0.20
#